data_AF-A0A962GWY7-F1
#
_entry.id   AF-A0A962GWY7-F1
#
_cell.length_a   1.000
_cell.length_b   1.000
_cell.length_c   1.000
_cell.angle_alpha   90.00
_cell.angle_beta   90.00
_cell.angle_gamma   90.00
#
_symmetry.space_group_name_H-M   'P 1'
#
loop_
_entity.id
_entity.type
_entity.pdbx_description
1 polymer ?
#
loop_
_entity_poly.entity_id
_entity_poly.type
_entity_poly.pdbx_seq_one_letter_code
_entity_poly.pdbx_strand_id
1 'polypeptide(L)'
;MTDLLAEGRSAGVLLHPTSLPGNWESGVLGEDARRFADLLADAGFSLWQMLPVGPVGGSLSPYQLTSAFAGNSRLVDPVPLKAAGWLAPEASVAGGEWQQRAGLLRQAWDGFRRAASHAERSEFAAFWQAQRSWLLPYALFRVAREQYGESGWWTWPEAVRHRVPAAVSGLLKEADARIRQVAFEQWIFDRQWASFRHYAASRGIQLLGDLPIYVDLDSADVWWHRTLFRVDKDGNPEAVAGVPPDYFSEDGQV
;
A
#
# COMPACT_ATOMS: atom_id res chain seq x y z
N MET A 1 3.72 4.79 -21.90
CA MET A 1 3.57 3.34 -22.09
C MET A 1 3.80 2.91 -23.55
N THR A 2 4.63 3.62 -24.31
CA THR A 2 4.82 3.37 -25.76
C THR A 2 6.06 2.55 -26.11
N ASP A 3 6.97 2.23 -25.18
CA ASP A 3 8.25 1.59 -25.52
C ASP A 3 8.34 0.07 -25.27
N LEU A 4 7.50 -0.51 -24.40
CA LEU A 4 7.68 -1.91 -23.97
C LEU A 4 7.49 -2.93 -25.11
N LEU A 5 6.73 -2.56 -26.14
CA LEU A 5 6.49 -3.37 -27.34
C LEU A 5 7.26 -2.87 -28.57
N ALA A 6 7.93 -1.72 -28.47
CA ALA A 6 8.63 -1.09 -29.60
C ALA A 6 10.15 -1.38 -29.60
N GLU A 7 10.74 -1.71 -28.43
CA GLU A 7 12.20 -1.83 -28.25
C GLU A 7 12.77 -3.26 -28.42
N GLY A 8 12.32 -3.99 -29.44
CA GLY A 8 12.92 -5.29 -29.78
C GLY A 8 12.71 -6.38 -28.71
N ARG A 9 13.65 -7.33 -28.60
CA ARG A 9 13.53 -8.49 -27.70
C ARG A 9 14.03 -8.13 -26.30
N SER A 10 13.17 -8.31 -25.30
CA SER A 10 13.49 -8.14 -23.88
C SER A 10 13.28 -9.44 -23.10
N ALA A 11 13.89 -9.50 -21.91
CA ALA A 11 13.68 -10.57 -20.94
C ALA A 11 13.54 -9.96 -19.54
N GLY A 12 12.83 -10.67 -18.66
CA GLY A 12 12.63 -10.23 -17.28
C GLY A 12 12.42 -11.36 -16.30
N VAL A 13 12.36 -10.96 -15.02
CA VAL A 13 12.09 -11.86 -13.90
C VAL A 13 10.85 -11.39 -13.16
N LEU A 14 9.98 -12.35 -12.82
CA LEU A 14 8.87 -12.16 -11.89
C LEU A 14 9.36 -12.44 -10.47
N LEU A 15 9.36 -11.41 -9.62
CA LEU A 15 9.64 -11.54 -8.18
C LEU A 15 8.87 -10.44 -7.44
N HIS A 16 7.98 -10.79 -6.51
CA HIS A 16 7.34 -9.75 -5.71
C HIS A 16 8.33 -9.21 -4.65
N PRO A 17 8.36 -7.91 -4.31
CA PRO A 17 9.30 -7.36 -3.33
C PRO A 17 9.22 -8.02 -1.95
N THR A 18 8.08 -8.61 -1.57
CA THR A 18 7.95 -9.37 -0.33
C THR A 18 8.82 -10.63 -0.28
N SER A 19 9.22 -11.16 -1.44
CA SER A 19 10.06 -12.35 -1.60
C SER A 19 11.55 -12.04 -1.61
N LEU A 20 11.93 -10.76 -1.58
CA LEU A 20 13.34 -10.38 -1.45
C LEU A 20 13.90 -10.93 -0.13
N PRO A 21 15.18 -11.34 -0.12
CA PRO A 21 15.85 -11.70 1.11
C PRO A 21 15.93 -10.48 2.04
N GLY A 22 16.27 -10.74 3.29
CA GLY A 22 16.54 -9.69 4.25
C GLY A 22 16.35 -10.16 5.67
N ASN A 23 16.56 -9.24 6.61
CA ASN A 23 16.48 -9.53 8.04
C ASN A 23 15.04 -9.48 8.58
N TRP A 24 14.01 -9.47 7.74
CA TRP A 24 12.63 -9.38 8.19
C TRP A 24 11.82 -10.56 7.66
N GLU A 25 10.65 -10.82 8.24
CA GLU A 25 9.74 -11.87 7.76
C GLU A 25 9.30 -11.71 6.29
N SER A 26 9.42 -10.49 5.75
CA SER A 26 9.11 -10.16 4.36
C SER A 26 9.98 -9.00 3.87
N GLY A 27 10.36 -9.07 2.59
CA GLY A 27 11.21 -8.08 1.93
C GLY A 27 10.63 -6.66 1.90
N VAL A 28 11.51 -5.69 1.69
CA VAL A 28 11.22 -4.24 1.69
C VAL A 28 11.89 -3.54 0.52
N LEU A 29 11.50 -2.29 0.27
CA LEU A 29 12.10 -1.40 -0.74
C LEU A 29 13.43 -0.79 -0.27
N GLY A 30 14.32 -1.67 0.19
CA GLY A 30 15.61 -1.32 0.76
C GLY A 30 16.79 -1.75 -0.11
N GLU A 31 17.92 -2.04 0.54
CA GLU A 31 19.17 -2.44 -0.11
C GLU A 31 19.02 -3.71 -0.96
N ASP A 32 18.31 -4.73 -0.46
CA ASP A 32 18.13 -5.99 -1.21
C ASP A 32 17.31 -5.80 -2.50
N ALA A 33 16.39 -4.84 -2.55
CA ALA A 33 15.69 -4.48 -3.78
C ALA A 33 16.63 -3.86 -4.82
N ARG A 34 17.58 -3.01 -4.36
CA ARG A 34 18.61 -2.43 -5.23
C ARG A 34 19.57 -3.50 -5.74
N ARG A 35 20.02 -4.40 -4.87
CA ARG A 35 20.87 -5.54 -5.24
C ARG A 35 20.20 -6.46 -6.25
N PHE A 36 18.90 -6.69 -6.12
CA PHE A 36 18.17 -7.47 -7.10
C PHE A 36 18.10 -6.76 -8.46
N ALA A 37 17.86 -5.44 -8.50
CA ALA A 37 17.92 -4.68 -9.74
C ALA A 37 19.32 -4.71 -10.39
N ASP A 38 20.39 -4.65 -9.59
CA ASP A 38 21.77 -4.81 -10.06
C ASP A 38 22.00 -6.20 -10.65
N LEU A 39 21.56 -7.25 -9.96
CA LEU A 39 21.65 -8.63 -10.44
C LEU A 39 20.94 -8.82 -11.78
N LEU A 40 19.74 -8.23 -11.92
CA LEU A 40 19.00 -8.28 -13.19
C LEU A 40 19.77 -7.59 -14.32
N ALA A 41 20.33 -6.41 -14.05
CA ALA A 41 21.10 -5.66 -15.03
C ALA A 41 22.39 -6.39 -15.44
N ASP A 42 23.13 -6.94 -14.47
CA ASP A 42 24.35 -7.71 -14.71
C ASP A 42 24.07 -9.00 -15.50
N ALA A 43 22.89 -9.61 -15.31
CA ALA A 43 22.43 -10.77 -16.06
C ALA A 43 21.83 -10.43 -17.44
N GLY A 44 21.73 -9.14 -17.80
CA GLY A 44 21.19 -8.69 -19.08
C GLY A 44 19.66 -8.68 -19.17
N PHE A 45 18.95 -8.78 -18.06
CA PHE A 45 17.50 -8.55 -18.01
C PHE A 45 17.20 -7.05 -18.08
N SER A 46 16.02 -6.70 -18.59
CA SER A 46 15.53 -5.32 -18.66
C SER A 46 14.16 -5.12 -18.02
N LEU A 47 13.51 -6.20 -17.58
CA LEU A 47 12.18 -6.15 -16.95
C LEU A 47 12.20 -6.81 -15.56
N TRP A 48 11.59 -6.16 -14.59
CA TRP A 48 11.23 -6.75 -13.30
C TRP A 48 9.71 -6.69 -13.13
N GLN A 49 9.05 -7.84 -13.25
CA GLN A 49 7.61 -7.97 -13.02
C GLN A 49 7.30 -8.26 -11.54
N MET A 50 6.20 -7.71 -11.05
CA MET A 50 5.72 -7.95 -9.70
C MET A 50 4.19 -7.96 -9.61
N LEU A 51 3.70 -8.60 -8.55
CA LEU A 51 2.29 -8.58 -8.14
C LEU A 51 1.89 -7.17 -7.65
N PRO A 52 0.58 -6.90 -7.44
CA PRO A 52 0.14 -5.61 -6.93
C PRO A 52 0.79 -5.25 -5.60
N VAL A 53 1.17 -3.98 -5.43
CA VAL A 53 1.94 -3.49 -4.27
C VAL A 53 1.10 -2.74 -3.24
N GLY A 54 -0.22 -2.89 -3.32
CA GLY A 54 -1.18 -2.23 -2.44
C GLY A 54 -1.37 -2.92 -1.09
N PRO A 55 -2.08 -2.28 -0.15
CA PRO A 55 -2.33 -2.83 1.17
C PRO A 55 -3.27 -4.03 1.13
N VAL A 56 -2.82 -5.15 1.68
CA VAL A 56 -3.56 -6.42 1.76
C VAL A 56 -4.34 -6.55 3.07
N GLY A 57 -5.49 -7.23 2.99
CA GLY A 57 -6.31 -7.63 4.14
C GLY A 57 -5.77 -8.89 4.85
N GLY A 58 -6.64 -9.59 5.59
CA GLY A 58 -6.27 -10.76 6.38
C GLY A 58 -5.81 -11.97 5.58
N SER A 59 -6.25 -12.11 4.31
CA SER A 59 -5.79 -13.18 3.41
C SER A 59 -4.36 -13.00 2.93
N LEU A 60 -3.78 -11.80 3.11
CA LEU A 60 -2.48 -11.39 2.57
C LEU A 60 -2.37 -11.47 1.04
N SER A 61 -3.48 -11.71 0.32
CA SER A 61 -3.48 -11.76 -1.14
C SER A 61 -3.27 -10.35 -1.72
N PRO A 62 -2.28 -10.13 -2.61
CA PRO A 62 -2.08 -8.85 -3.28
C PRO A 62 -3.20 -8.53 -4.28
N TYR A 63 -4.09 -9.48 -4.58
CA TYR A 63 -5.27 -9.26 -5.43
C TYR A 63 -6.53 -8.89 -4.62
N GLN A 64 -6.46 -8.92 -3.28
CA GLN A 64 -7.52 -8.46 -2.38
C GLN A 64 -7.06 -7.20 -1.64
N LEU A 65 -6.95 -6.12 -2.42
CA LEU A 65 -6.46 -4.84 -1.93
C LEU A 65 -7.55 -4.09 -1.15
N THR A 66 -7.17 -3.57 0.00
CA THR A 66 -8.01 -2.66 0.82
C THR A 66 -8.02 -1.23 0.27
N SER A 67 -7.17 -0.93 -0.71
CA SER A 67 -7.24 0.27 -1.56
C SER A 67 -6.51 0.03 -2.89
N ALA A 68 -7.11 0.44 -3.99
CA ALA A 68 -6.52 0.41 -5.33
C ALA A 68 -5.39 1.45 -5.52
N PHE A 69 -5.28 2.44 -4.64
CA PHE A 69 -4.35 3.58 -4.77
C PHE A 69 -3.20 3.52 -3.77
N ALA A 70 -3.46 3.06 -2.54
CA ALA A 70 -2.48 3.05 -1.48
C ALA A 70 -1.35 2.04 -1.75
N GLY A 71 -0.18 2.31 -1.19
CA GLY A 71 0.93 1.36 -1.11
C GLY A 71 0.90 0.53 0.18
N ASN A 72 1.43 -0.69 0.10
CA ASN A 72 1.57 -1.57 1.25
C ASN A 72 2.68 -1.06 2.19
N SER A 73 2.32 -0.59 3.39
CA SER A 73 3.31 -0.15 4.37
C SER A 73 4.23 -1.27 4.86
N ARG A 74 3.90 -2.54 4.57
CA ARG A 74 4.83 -3.68 4.74
C ARG A 74 6.07 -3.53 3.88
N LEU A 75 6.01 -2.88 2.73
CA LEU A 75 7.16 -2.74 1.84
C LEU A 75 8.11 -1.59 2.25
N VAL A 76 7.75 -0.81 3.29
CA VAL A 76 8.59 0.30 3.76
C VAL A 76 9.80 -0.22 4.53
N ASP A 77 10.98 0.21 4.11
CA ASP A 77 12.25 0.00 4.81
C ASP A 77 12.38 0.99 5.98
N PRO A 78 12.53 0.54 7.24
CA PRO A 78 12.74 1.42 8.39
C PRO A 78 14.16 1.99 8.50
N VAL A 79 15.15 1.47 7.77
CA VAL A 79 16.55 1.93 7.86
C VAL A 79 16.70 3.41 7.52
N PRO A 80 16.13 3.95 6.41
CA PRO A 80 16.17 5.38 6.11
C PRO A 80 15.49 6.25 7.17
N LEU A 81 14.47 5.75 7.86
CA LEU A 81 13.76 6.50 8.90
C LEU A 81 14.63 6.69 10.15
N LYS A 82 15.48 5.70 10.46
CA LYS A 82 16.50 5.81 11.50
C LYS A 82 17.60 6.80 11.10
N ALA A 83 18.09 6.72 9.87
CA ALA A 83 19.06 7.67 9.35
C ALA A 83 18.54 9.12 9.34
N ALA A 84 17.24 9.33 9.11
CA ALA A 84 16.58 10.63 9.21
C ALA A 84 16.40 11.14 10.65
N GLY A 85 16.79 10.36 11.67
CA GLY A 85 16.63 10.73 13.08
C GLY A 85 15.19 10.64 13.59
N TRP A 86 14.30 9.95 12.88
CA TRP A 86 12.90 9.78 13.29
C TRP A 86 12.68 8.53 14.15
N LEU A 87 13.65 7.62 14.18
CA LEU A 87 13.69 6.51 15.13
C LEU A 87 14.75 6.76 16.19
N ALA A 88 14.57 6.16 17.36
CA ALA A 88 15.57 6.23 18.43
C ALA A 88 16.89 5.57 17.97
N PRO A 89 18.07 6.07 18.38
CA PRO A 89 19.36 5.49 18.01
C PRO A 89 19.50 3.99 18.33
N GLU A 90 18.87 3.54 19.41
CA GLU A 90 18.83 2.16 19.88
C GLU A 90 17.76 1.29 19.22
N ALA A 91 16.83 1.88 18.45
CA ALA A 91 15.77 1.13 17.79
C ALA A 91 16.38 0.11 16.82
N SER A 92 16.02 -1.17 16.97
CA SER A 92 16.43 -2.20 16.01
C SER A 92 15.62 -2.04 14.73
N VAL A 93 16.33 -1.90 13.61
CA VAL A 93 15.76 -1.85 12.25
C VAL A 93 16.17 -3.08 11.42
N ALA A 94 16.69 -4.10 12.10
CA ALA A 94 17.04 -5.40 11.55
C ALA A 94 16.40 -6.49 12.40
N GLY A 95 15.80 -7.50 11.76
CA GLY A 95 15.05 -8.52 12.50
C GLY A 95 13.61 -8.10 12.74
N GLY A 96 12.65 -8.97 12.41
CA GLY A 96 11.34 -8.90 13.05
C GLY A 96 10.13 -9.34 12.24
N GLU A 97 9.02 -9.43 12.97
CA GLU A 97 7.68 -9.64 12.44
C GLU A 97 7.03 -8.30 12.02
N TRP A 98 5.97 -8.35 11.23
CA TRP A 98 5.26 -7.16 10.75
C TRP A 98 4.77 -6.26 11.89
N GLN A 99 4.31 -6.82 12.99
CA GLN A 99 3.80 -6.08 14.15
C GLN A 99 4.87 -5.14 14.72
N GLN A 100 6.13 -5.60 14.74
CA GLN A 100 7.27 -4.81 15.17
C GLN A 100 7.57 -3.69 14.18
N ARG A 101 7.53 -3.97 12.86
CA ARG A 101 7.70 -2.97 11.81
C ARG A 101 6.59 -1.89 11.85
N ALA A 102 5.34 -2.28 12.03
CA ALA A 102 4.24 -1.34 12.21
C ALA A 102 4.44 -0.46 13.47
N GLY A 103 5.06 -1.02 14.51
CA GLY A 103 5.53 -0.26 15.68
C GLY A 103 6.61 0.77 15.35
N LEU A 104 7.58 0.43 14.50
CA LEU A 104 8.59 1.37 14.03
C LEU A 104 7.97 2.51 13.21
N LEU A 105 7.00 2.23 12.34
CA LEU A 105 6.33 3.30 11.57
C LEU A 105 5.56 4.28 12.48
N ARG A 106 4.93 3.77 13.56
CA ARG A 106 4.34 4.61 14.62
C ARG A 106 5.40 5.50 15.28
N GLN A 107 6.52 4.91 15.70
CA GLN A 107 7.61 5.67 16.33
C GLN A 107 8.21 6.71 15.37
N ALA A 108 8.38 6.35 14.10
CA ALA A 108 8.90 7.26 13.07
C ALA A 108 7.98 8.46 12.86
N TRP A 109 6.66 8.28 12.95
CA TRP A 109 5.73 9.41 12.91
C TRP A 109 5.93 10.37 14.09
N ASP A 110 6.09 9.86 15.31
CA ASP A 110 6.37 10.69 16.48
C ASP A 110 7.75 11.37 16.40
N GLY A 111 8.75 10.69 15.86
CA GLY A 111 10.06 11.27 15.55
C GLY A 111 9.97 12.38 14.50
N PHE A 112 9.27 12.14 13.40
CA PHE A 112 9.02 13.13 12.35
C PHE A 112 8.34 14.38 12.93
N ARG A 113 7.29 14.22 13.73
CA ARG A 113 6.58 15.35 14.36
C ARG A 113 7.49 16.20 15.24
N ARG A 114 8.46 15.60 15.91
CA ARG A 114 9.41 16.29 16.80
C ARG A 114 10.59 16.91 16.05
N ALA A 115 11.17 16.17 15.11
CA ALA A 115 12.51 16.45 14.59
C ALA A 115 12.57 16.73 13.07
N ALA A 116 11.49 16.52 12.32
CA ALA A 116 11.51 16.79 10.88
C ALA A 116 11.78 18.27 10.60
N SER A 117 12.65 18.50 9.62
CA SER A 117 12.99 19.80 9.08
C SER A 117 11.77 20.49 8.44
N HIS A 118 11.90 21.80 8.21
CA HIS A 118 10.84 22.55 7.51
C HIS A 118 10.59 22.03 6.09
N ALA A 119 11.64 21.61 5.38
CA ALA A 119 11.54 21.05 4.04
C ALA A 119 10.73 19.74 4.06
N GLU A 120 11.06 18.80 4.94
CA GLU A 120 10.36 17.51 5.04
C GLU A 120 8.88 17.67 5.44
N ARG A 121 8.57 18.61 6.34
CA ARG A 121 7.19 18.96 6.68
C ARG A 121 6.43 19.53 5.48
N SER A 122 7.09 20.35 4.67
CA SER A 122 6.51 20.94 3.47
C SER A 122 6.25 19.90 2.38
N GLU A 123 7.19 18.97 2.17
CA GLU A 123 7.01 17.83 1.26
C GLU A 123 5.83 16.94 1.68
N PHE A 124 5.76 16.59 2.97
CA PHE A 124 4.63 15.82 3.49
C PHE A 124 3.30 16.55 3.34
N ALA A 125 3.25 17.84 3.64
CA ALA A 125 2.04 18.65 3.47
C ALA A 125 1.62 18.73 1.98
N ALA A 126 2.57 18.90 1.07
CA ALA A 126 2.32 18.91 -0.37
C ALA A 126 1.78 17.56 -0.86
N PHE A 127 2.39 16.44 -0.43
CA PHE A 127 1.89 15.09 -0.73
C PHE A 127 0.46 14.90 -0.22
N TRP A 128 0.18 15.26 1.03
CA TRP A 128 -1.16 15.16 1.62
C TRP A 128 -2.20 15.94 0.82
N GLN A 129 -1.87 17.14 0.33
CA GLN A 129 -2.79 17.94 -0.49
C GLN A 129 -2.96 17.34 -1.89
N ALA A 130 -1.87 16.94 -2.54
CA ALA A 130 -1.89 16.39 -3.89
C ALA A 130 -2.67 15.07 -3.98
N GLN A 131 -2.55 14.23 -2.94
CA GLN A 131 -3.16 12.89 -2.90
C GLN A 131 -4.48 12.85 -2.12
N ARG A 132 -4.99 14.00 -1.68
CA ARG A 132 -6.11 14.10 -0.73
C ARG A 132 -7.37 13.33 -1.17
N SER A 133 -7.64 13.26 -2.46
CA SER A 133 -8.86 12.67 -3.04
C SER A 133 -9.02 11.19 -2.70
N TRP A 134 -7.96 10.40 -2.74
CA TRP A 134 -7.98 8.97 -2.39
C TRP A 134 -7.40 8.72 -1.00
N LEU A 135 -6.43 9.54 -0.56
CA LEU A 135 -5.70 9.30 0.69
C LEU A 135 -6.55 9.57 1.92
N LEU A 136 -7.42 10.60 1.89
CA LEU A 136 -8.32 10.85 3.01
C LEU A 136 -9.36 9.72 3.19
N PRO A 137 -10.08 9.28 2.13
CA PRO A 137 -10.93 8.09 2.22
C PRO A 137 -10.21 6.85 2.76
N TYR A 138 -9.00 6.56 2.26
CA TYR A 138 -8.21 5.42 2.74
C TYR A 138 -7.82 5.56 4.21
N ALA A 139 -7.38 6.75 4.65
CA ALA A 139 -7.03 6.99 6.04
C ALA A 139 -8.24 6.87 6.99
N LEU A 140 -9.40 7.38 6.58
CA LEU A 140 -10.65 7.21 7.32
C LEU A 140 -11.08 5.74 7.40
N PHE A 141 -10.97 5.00 6.29
CA PHE A 141 -11.26 3.58 6.24
C PHE A 141 -10.36 2.80 7.21
N ARG A 142 -9.05 3.07 7.21
CA ARG A 142 -8.08 2.46 8.13
C ARG A 142 -8.43 2.70 9.59
N VAL A 143 -8.76 3.94 9.95
CA VAL A 143 -9.16 4.29 11.33
C VAL A 143 -10.47 3.61 11.72
N ALA A 144 -11.48 3.67 10.84
CA ALA A 144 -12.78 3.06 11.12
C ALA A 144 -12.65 1.53 11.27
N ARG A 145 -11.83 0.88 10.45
CA ARG A 145 -11.52 -0.55 10.56
C ARG A 145 -10.81 -0.89 11.86
N GLU A 146 -9.84 -0.07 12.29
CA GLU A 146 -9.16 -0.22 13.58
C GLU A 146 -10.14 -0.05 14.77
N GLN A 147 -11.16 0.80 14.65
CA GLN A 147 -12.12 1.11 15.71
C GLN A 147 -13.30 0.13 15.78
N TYR A 148 -13.83 -0.31 14.64
CA TYR A 148 -15.07 -1.08 14.54
C TYR A 148 -14.86 -2.54 14.10
N GLY A 149 -13.62 -2.93 13.80
CA GLY A 149 -13.24 -4.30 13.47
C GLY A 149 -13.06 -4.56 11.98
N GLU A 150 -12.53 -5.75 11.70
CA GLU A 150 -12.09 -6.20 10.37
C GLU A 150 -13.11 -7.06 9.61
N SER A 151 -14.33 -7.20 10.14
CA SER A 151 -15.39 -8.03 9.55
C SER A 151 -16.07 -7.40 8.33
N GLY A 152 -15.52 -6.33 7.78
CA GLY A 152 -16.09 -5.58 6.66
C GLY A 152 -16.74 -4.27 7.08
N TRP A 153 -16.61 -3.22 6.24
CA TRP A 153 -17.23 -1.93 6.51
C TRP A 153 -18.77 -1.96 6.63
N TRP A 154 -19.43 -2.98 6.08
CA TRP A 154 -20.89 -3.15 6.16
C TRP A 154 -21.38 -3.50 7.57
N THR A 155 -20.49 -3.97 8.46
CA THR A 155 -20.82 -4.26 9.86
C THR A 155 -20.60 -3.07 10.80
N TRP A 156 -20.06 -1.97 10.31
CA TRP A 156 -19.79 -0.78 11.12
C TRP A 156 -21.09 -0.05 11.52
N PRO A 157 -21.05 0.84 12.54
CA PRO A 157 -22.19 1.67 12.90
C PRO A 157 -22.79 2.37 11.67
N GLU A 158 -24.12 2.39 11.58
CA GLU A 158 -24.85 2.86 10.39
C GLU A 158 -24.38 4.24 9.90
N ALA A 159 -24.15 5.17 10.83
CA ALA A 159 -23.69 6.52 10.51
C ALA A 159 -22.29 6.55 9.86
N VAL A 160 -21.38 5.65 10.27
CA VAL A 160 -20.04 5.52 9.68
C VAL A 160 -20.11 4.76 8.36
N ARG A 161 -20.86 3.66 8.33
CA ARG A 161 -21.15 2.88 7.14
C ARG A 161 -21.59 3.83 6.02
N HIS A 162 -22.67 4.58 6.20
CA HIS A 162 -23.20 5.50 5.19
C HIS A 162 -22.47 6.83 5.07
N ARG A 163 -21.34 7.02 5.78
CA ARG A 163 -20.54 8.25 5.74
C ARG A 163 -21.39 9.50 6.02
N VAL A 164 -22.29 9.41 7.00
CA VAL A 164 -23.09 10.55 7.45
C VAL A 164 -22.14 11.68 7.84
N PRO A 165 -22.35 12.93 7.36
CA PRO A 165 -21.40 14.02 7.55
C PRO A 165 -20.93 14.24 9.01
N ALA A 166 -21.85 14.06 9.97
CA ALA A 166 -21.52 14.15 11.39
C ALA A 166 -20.58 13.03 11.87
N ALA A 167 -20.78 11.79 11.42
CA ALA A 167 -19.92 10.66 11.78
C ALA A 167 -18.53 10.78 11.15
N VAL A 168 -18.45 11.20 9.88
CA VAL A 168 -17.16 11.46 9.21
C VAL A 168 -16.42 12.60 9.89
N SER A 169 -17.14 13.67 10.27
CA SER A 169 -16.56 14.79 11.02
C SER A 169 -16.09 14.38 12.41
N GLY A 170 -16.79 13.45 13.07
CA GLY A 170 -16.39 12.84 14.33
C GLY A 170 -15.06 12.11 14.19
N LEU A 171 -14.97 11.17 13.24
CA LEU A 171 -13.75 10.43 12.95
C LEU A 171 -12.57 11.35 12.61
N LEU A 172 -12.80 12.38 11.79
CA LEU A 172 -11.79 13.38 11.46
C LEU A 172 -11.21 14.09 12.70
N LYS A 173 -12.06 14.42 13.68
CA LYS A 173 -11.65 15.13 14.90
C LYS A 173 -10.99 14.18 15.90
N GLU A 174 -11.62 13.05 16.16
CA GLU A 174 -11.20 12.09 17.19
C GLU A 174 -9.90 11.38 16.80
N ALA A 175 -9.70 11.13 15.51
CA ALA A 175 -8.57 10.36 15.01
C ALA A 175 -7.60 11.15 14.12
N ASP A 176 -7.57 12.49 14.18
CA ASP A 176 -6.67 13.31 13.33
C ASP A 176 -5.22 12.82 13.39
N ALA A 177 -4.69 12.56 14.59
CA ALA A 177 -3.32 12.06 14.75
C ALA A 177 -3.09 10.73 14.03
N ARG A 178 -4.05 9.80 14.06
CA ARG A 178 -3.96 8.51 13.38
C ARG A 178 -4.14 8.65 11.87
N ILE A 179 -5.06 9.50 11.41
CA ILE A 179 -5.23 9.83 9.98
C ILE A 179 -3.94 10.41 9.41
N ARG A 180 -3.31 11.36 10.12
CA ARG A 180 -2.02 11.95 9.74
C ARG A 180 -0.91 10.91 9.72
N GLN A 181 -0.91 9.96 10.64
CA GLN A 181 0.03 8.85 10.64
C GLN A 181 -0.16 7.94 9.41
N VAL A 182 -1.40 7.56 9.07
CA VAL A 182 -1.67 6.76 7.86
C VAL A 182 -1.19 7.51 6.60
N ALA A 183 -1.45 8.82 6.55
CA ALA A 183 -0.94 9.66 5.47
C ALA A 183 0.59 9.69 5.40
N PHE A 184 1.26 9.77 6.57
CA PHE A 184 2.72 9.70 6.66
C PHE A 184 3.25 8.36 6.16
N GLU A 185 2.64 7.23 6.54
CA GLU A 185 3.03 5.89 6.06
C GLU A 185 2.95 5.81 4.52
N GLN A 186 1.92 6.40 3.92
CA GLN A 186 1.77 6.45 2.45
C GLN A 186 2.78 7.39 1.78
N TRP A 187 3.10 8.52 2.42
CA TRP A 187 4.16 9.42 1.93
C TRP A 187 5.54 8.75 1.95
N ILE A 188 5.86 8.01 3.01
CA ILE A 188 7.11 7.26 3.09
C ILE A 188 7.17 6.16 2.02
N PHE A 189 6.08 5.41 1.85
CA PHE A 189 5.98 4.42 0.77
C PHE A 189 6.23 5.07 -0.60
N ASP A 190 5.55 6.17 -0.91
CA ASP A 190 5.68 6.88 -2.19
C ASP A 190 7.12 7.35 -2.43
N ARG A 191 7.78 7.92 -1.42
CA ARG A 191 9.19 8.33 -1.50
C ARG A 191 10.13 7.16 -1.77
N GLN A 192 9.99 6.07 -1.02
CA GLN A 192 10.85 4.90 -1.20
C GLN A 192 10.61 4.22 -2.54
N TRP A 193 9.34 4.10 -2.94
CA TRP A 193 8.96 3.58 -4.24
C TRP A 193 9.54 4.44 -5.37
N ALA A 194 9.35 5.75 -5.33
CA ALA A 194 9.90 6.67 -6.34
C ALA A 194 11.43 6.60 -6.42
N SER A 195 12.12 6.55 -5.28
CA SER A 195 13.58 6.38 -5.23
C SER A 195 14.02 5.06 -5.85
N PHE A 196 13.32 3.97 -5.54
CA PHE A 196 13.62 2.65 -6.08
C PHE A 196 13.34 2.58 -7.60
N ARG A 197 12.21 3.13 -8.08
CA ARG A 197 11.92 3.21 -9.52
C ARG A 197 13.00 3.96 -10.28
N HIS A 198 13.45 5.10 -9.75
CA HIS A 198 14.52 5.88 -10.37
C HIS A 198 15.83 5.09 -10.43
N TYR A 199 16.15 4.37 -9.34
CA TYR A 199 17.32 3.50 -9.30
C TYR A 199 17.23 2.38 -10.34
N ALA A 200 16.13 1.62 -10.38
CA ALA A 200 15.92 0.56 -11.35
C ALA A 200 16.06 1.09 -12.80
N ALA A 201 15.44 2.22 -13.10
CA ALA A 201 15.58 2.87 -14.41
C ALA A 201 17.03 3.25 -14.74
N SER A 202 17.80 3.74 -13.76
CA SER A 202 19.23 4.04 -13.93
C SER A 202 20.10 2.81 -14.21
N ARG A 203 19.59 1.62 -13.90
CA ARG A 203 20.19 0.31 -14.22
C ARG A 203 19.64 -0.30 -15.51
N GLY A 204 18.77 0.40 -16.24
CA GLY A 204 18.11 -0.13 -17.43
C GLY A 204 16.99 -1.13 -17.13
N ILE A 205 16.51 -1.20 -15.88
CA ILE A 205 15.41 -2.08 -15.46
C ILE A 205 14.09 -1.32 -15.44
N GLN A 206 13.15 -1.74 -16.28
CA GLN A 206 11.77 -1.28 -16.24
C GLN A 206 10.96 -2.14 -15.29
N LEU A 207 10.13 -1.51 -14.46
CA LEU A 207 9.24 -2.21 -13.54
C LEU A 207 7.89 -2.45 -14.20
N LEU A 208 7.47 -3.72 -14.23
CA LEU A 208 6.18 -4.14 -14.74
C LEU A 208 5.27 -4.48 -13.56
N GLY A 209 4.39 -3.54 -13.23
CA GLY A 209 3.36 -3.73 -12.20
C GLY A 209 2.18 -4.56 -12.68
N ASP A 210 1.31 -4.89 -11.75
CA ASP A 210 0.06 -5.62 -11.98
C ASP A 210 -1.10 -4.85 -11.33
N LEU A 211 -2.26 -4.88 -11.99
CA LEU A 211 -3.47 -4.20 -11.55
C LEU A 211 -4.65 -5.18 -11.62
N PRO A 212 -5.23 -5.58 -10.47
CA PRO A 212 -6.43 -6.39 -10.46
C PRO A 212 -7.59 -5.65 -11.15
N ILE A 213 -8.41 -6.38 -11.91
CA ILE A 213 -9.59 -5.81 -12.57
C ILE A 213 -10.68 -5.36 -11.56
N TYR A 214 -10.76 -6.03 -10.41
CA TYR A 214 -11.70 -5.72 -9.33
C TYR A 214 -10.95 -5.33 -8.05
N VAL A 215 -11.65 -4.63 -7.15
CA VAL A 215 -11.21 -4.35 -5.78
C VAL A 215 -11.95 -5.23 -4.80
N ASP A 216 -11.37 -5.44 -3.62
CA ASP A 216 -12.03 -6.20 -2.55
C ASP A 216 -13.29 -5.46 -2.04
N LEU A 217 -14.31 -6.21 -1.62
CA LEU A 217 -15.53 -5.63 -1.05
C LEU A 217 -15.18 -4.81 0.21
N ASP A 218 -14.31 -5.33 1.07
CA ASP A 218 -13.82 -4.62 2.26
C ASP A 218 -12.62 -3.71 1.94
N SER A 219 -12.89 -2.70 1.10
CA SER A 219 -11.90 -1.69 0.70
C SER A 219 -12.40 -0.27 0.92
N ALA A 220 -11.45 0.66 1.02
CA ALA A 220 -11.74 2.08 1.03
C ALA A 220 -12.45 2.53 -0.26
N ASP A 221 -12.15 1.88 -1.39
CA ASP A 221 -12.73 2.22 -2.70
C ASP A 221 -14.22 1.91 -2.72
N VAL A 222 -14.63 0.69 -2.34
CA VAL A 222 -16.04 0.30 -2.29
C VAL A 222 -16.76 1.07 -1.18
N TRP A 223 -16.16 1.16 0.01
CA TRP A 223 -16.78 1.90 1.11
C TRP A 223 -17.06 3.34 0.70
N TRP A 224 -16.08 4.06 0.15
CA TRP A 224 -16.22 5.49 -0.15
C TRP A 224 -17.01 5.76 -1.43
N HIS A 225 -16.80 4.98 -2.48
CA HIS A 225 -17.36 5.18 -3.82
C HIS A 225 -18.41 4.14 -4.21
N ARG A 226 -19.33 3.80 -3.28
CA ARG A 226 -20.37 2.78 -3.48
C ARG A 226 -21.13 2.86 -4.81
N THR A 227 -21.36 4.05 -5.34
CA THR A 227 -22.10 4.26 -6.60
C THR A 227 -21.40 3.66 -7.82
N LEU A 228 -20.11 3.30 -7.71
CA LEU A 228 -19.36 2.62 -8.77
C LEU A 228 -19.55 1.10 -8.75
N PHE A 229 -20.21 0.55 -7.72
CA PHE A 229 -20.32 -0.88 -7.48
C PHE A 229 -21.77 -1.33 -7.34
N ARG A 230 -22.05 -2.60 -7.66
CA ARG A 230 -23.36 -3.23 -7.44
C ARG A 230 -23.49 -3.74 -6.01
N VAL A 231 -23.60 -2.80 -5.08
CA VAL A 231 -23.74 -3.05 -3.64
C VAL A 231 -24.98 -2.32 -3.15
N ASP A 232 -25.80 -2.98 -2.35
CA ASP A 232 -27.02 -2.38 -1.81
C ASP A 232 -26.71 -1.31 -0.74
N LYS A 233 -27.76 -0.68 -0.21
CA LYS A 233 -27.60 0.35 0.83
C LYS A 233 -26.90 -0.17 2.09
N ASP A 234 -27.12 -1.43 2.46
CA ASP A 234 -26.62 -2.03 3.70
C ASP A 234 -25.20 -2.60 3.55
N GLY A 235 -24.71 -2.67 2.32
CA GLY A 235 -23.36 -3.10 1.98
C GLY A 235 -23.25 -4.52 1.47
N ASN A 236 -24.39 -5.16 1.16
CA ASN A 236 -24.39 -6.49 0.59
C ASN A 236 -24.16 -6.41 -0.93
N PRO A 237 -23.30 -7.26 -1.50
CA PRO A 237 -23.11 -7.32 -2.95
C PRO A 237 -24.38 -7.88 -3.62
N GLU A 238 -24.91 -7.17 -4.62
CA GLU A 238 -26.02 -7.70 -5.44
C GLU A 238 -25.55 -8.77 -6.44
N ALA A 239 -24.28 -8.68 -6.82
CA ALA A 239 -23.57 -9.64 -7.64
C ALA A 239 -22.10 -9.65 -7.22
N VAL A 240 -21.47 -10.82 -7.30
CA VAL A 240 -20.04 -10.99 -7.08
C VAL A 240 -19.37 -11.38 -8.39
N ALA A 241 -18.09 -11.01 -8.53
CA ALA A 241 -17.30 -11.45 -9.66
C ALA A 241 -17.03 -12.96 -9.57
N GLY A 242 -16.81 -13.58 -10.72
CA GLY A 242 -16.48 -14.99 -10.83
C GLY A 242 -16.24 -15.38 -12.28
N VAL A 243 -15.82 -16.62 -12.48
CA VAL A 243 -15.75 -17.24 -13.81
C VAL A 243 -16.70 -18.44 -13.86
N PRO A 244 -17.44 -18.62 -14.96
CA PRO A 244 -18.37 -19.75 -15.10
C PRO A 244 -17.61 -21.09 -15.18
N PRO A 245 -18.31 -22.22 -15.01
CA PRO A 245 -17.78 -23.54 -15.30
C PRO A 245 -17.08 -23.64 -16.66
N ASP A 246 -15.99 -24.41 -16.69
CA ASP A 246 -15.27 -24.76 -17.90
C ASP A 246 -14.76 -26.21 -17.84
N TYR A 247 -13.99 -26.62 -18.84
CA TYR A 247 -13.45 -27.98 -18.93
C TYR A 247 -12.34 -28.28 -17.92
N PHE A 248 -11.87 -27.29 -17.14
CA PHE A 248 -10.93 -27.44 -16.03
C PHE A 248 -11.63 -27.35 -14.64
N SER A 249 -12.76 -26.64 -14.52
CA SER A 249 -13.55 -26.54 -13.29
C SER A 249 -15.05 -26.67 -13.58
N GLU A 250 -15.68 -27.75 -13.09
CA GLU A 250 -17.13 -27.99 -13.26
C GLU A 250 -18.00 -26.96 -12.53
N ASP A 251 -17.50 -26.37 -11.44
CA ASP A 251 -18.23 -25.39 -10.63
C ASP A 251 -17.87 -23.93 -10.96
N GLY A 252 -16.85 -23.70 -11.80
CA GLY A 252 -16.29 -22.36 -12.03
C GLY A 252 -15.47 -21.86 -10.83
N GLN A 253 -15.46 -20.54 -10.60
CA GLN A 253 -14.83 -19.90 -9.43
C GLN A 253 -15.62 -18.66 -9.02
N VAL A 254 -15.80 -18.47 -7.70
CA VAL A 254 -16.47 -17.32 -7.06
C VAL A 254 -15.59 -16.79 -5.94
#